data_AF-A0A382FCS7-F1
#
_entry.id   AF-A0A382FCS7-F1
#
_cell.length_a   1.000
_cell.length_b   1.000
_cell.length_c   1.000
_cell.angle_alpha   90.00
_cell.angle_beta   90.00
_cell.angle_gamma   90.00
#
_symmetry.space_group_name_H-M   'P 1'
#
loop_
_entity.id
_entity.type
_entity.pdbx_description
1 polymer ?
#
loop_
_entity_poly.entity_id
_entity_poly.type
_entity_poly.pdbx_seq_one_letter_code
_entity_poly.pdbx_strand_id
1 'polypeptide(L)'
;MLKISRESEINLINVLIDHDIISGKDLANIKKVSAEKKKSQIDAVFELKLTDENKILDVLVKEQNLEVIDLSKIQITDDIKTVLPSNYINMNFVAPFKLEGKTLHIAISDSSKLGLMRNLKAITKKNIELHAAKVSQISEYIEKLLSESGDVTTAKIREENVSKEKTKTFDSDLGEAGEVLEKPPEEDIEALENESEVIKFSTAVVAEAIKLGVSDIHIESFRFSSRVRFRLDGMLQEQENYKKFLHDNYGAVVTRFKIMAKLDIAERRLPQDGAINFKIEGKVVDLRVSMLPTANNERIVMRVLSKDAGDITLEQLNFEDADLKNLRKSIHSTQGLILVTGP
;
A
#
# COMPACT_ATOMS: atom_id res chain seq x y z
N MET A 1 9.01 9.58 -21.86
CA MET A 1 9.34 8.48 -20.93
C MET A 1 8.03 8.03 -20.35
N LEU A 2 7.69 6.75 -20.47
CA LEU A 2 6.36 6.28 -20.13
C LEU A 2 6.13 6.40 -18.63
N LYS A 3 5.07 7.09 -18.23
CA LYS A 3 4.61 7.17 -16.84
C LYS A 3 3.51 6.14 -16.61
N ILE A 4 3.90 4.88 -16.70
CA ILE A 4 3.04 3.74 -16.45
C ILE A 4 3.17 3.30 -14.98
N SER A 5 2.08 2.84 -14.37
CA SER A 5 2.15 2.33 -12.99
C SER A 5 2.85 0.97 -12.94
N ARG A 6 3.58 0.68 -11.87
CA ARG A 6 4.35 -0.57 -11.73
C ARG A 6 3.49 -1.82 -11.87
N GLU A 7 2.27 -1.80 -11.32
CA GLU A 7 1.30 -2.88 -11.48
C GLU A 7 0.96 -3.11 -12.96
N SER A 8 0.72 -2.03 -13.70
CA SER A 8 0.44 -2.09 -15.13
C SER A 8 1.66 -2.56 -15.93
N GLU A 9 2.88 -2.17 -15.54
CA GLU A 9 4.11 -2.70 -16.16
C GLU A 9 4.23 -4.22 -15.98
N ILE A 10 4.04 -4.71 -14.76
CA ILE A 10 4.14 -6.14 -14.45
C ILE A 10 3.07 -6.92 -15.22
N ASN A 11 1.82 -6.46 -15.19
CA ASN A 11 0.73 -7.12 -15.90
C ASN A 11 0.98 -7.14 -17.41
N LEU A 12 1.45 -6.03 -17.98
CA LEU A 12 1.75 -5.95 -19.42
C LEU A 12 2.91 -6.90 -19.80
N ILE A 13 3.93 -7.01 -18.95
CA ILE A 13 5.04 -7.96 -19.16
C ILE A 13 4.55 -9.41 -19.08
N ASN A 14 3.70 -9.74 -18.11
CA ASN A 14 3.13 -11.07 -17.99
C ASN A 14 2.29 -11.43 -19.23
N VAL A 15 1.43 -10.52 -19.69
CA VAL A 15 0.67 -10.69 -20.94
C VAL A 15 1.61 -10.92 -22.12
N LEU A 16 2.72 -10.19 -22.23
CA LEU A 16 3.69 -10.39 -23.30
C LEU A 16 4.40 -11.75 -23.23
N ILE A 17 4.62 -12.29 -22.04
CA ILE A 17 5.17 -13.64 -21.85
C ILE A 17 4.14 -14.70 -22.21
N ASP A 18 2.90 -14.53 -21.73
CA ASP A 18 1.81 -15.49 -21.94
C ASP A 18 1.45 -15.64 -23.43
N HIS A 19 1.69 -14.61 -24.24
CA HIS A 19 1.54 -14.63 -25.70
C HIS A 19 2.81 -14.96 -26.48
N ASP A 20 3.86 -15.44 -25.81
CA ASP A 20 5.16 -15.79 -26.42
C ASP A 20 5.81 -14.63 -27.20
N ILE A 21 5.48 -13.38 -26.87
CA ILE A 21 6.05 -12.18 -27.53
C ILE A 21 7.43 -11.87 -26.97
N ILE A 22 7.62 -12.07 -25.66
CA ILE A 22 8.92 -11.99 -24.98
C ILE A 22 9.17 -13.28 -24.21
N SER A 23 10.43 -13.69 -24.09
CA SER A 23 10.77 -14.87 -23.29
C SER A 23 10.91 -14.51 -21.82
N GLY A 24 10.54 -15.41 -20.92
CA GLY A 24 10.87 -15.27 -19.49
C GLY A 24 12.38 -15.11 -19.22
N LYS A 25 13.25 -15.56 -20.14
CA LYS A 25 14.70 -15.35 -20.07
C LYS A 25 15.10 -13.88 -20.28
N ASP A 26 14.28 -13.11 -20.99
CA ASP A 26 14.53 -11.69 -21.28
C ASP A 26 14.29 -10.80 -20.06
N LEU A 27 13.53 -11.26 -19.06
CA LEU A 27 13.20 -10.52 -17.84
C LEU A 27 14.43 -10.01 -17.08
N ALA A 28 15.49 -10.82 -16.98
CA ALA A 28 16.71 -10.41 -16.29
C ALA A 28 17.38 -9.22 -16.98
N ASN A 29 17.40 -9.22 -18.32
CA ASN A 29 17.94 -8.12 -19.12
C ASN A 29 17.05 -6.88 -19.08
N ILE A 30 15.72 -7.06 -19.15
CA ILE A 30 14.74 -5.97 -19.03
C ILE A 30 14.91 -5.24 -17.69
N LYS A 31 14.95 -5.99 -16.58
CA LYS A 31 15.15 -5.43 -15.22
C LYS A 31 16.48 -4.69 -15.11
N LYS A 32 17.56 -5.26 -15.66
CA LYS A 32 18.89 -4.62 -15.66
C LYS A 32 18.88 -3.29 -16.41
N VAL A 33 18.34 -3.25 -17.63
CA VAL A 33 18.27 -2.02 -18.45
C VAL A 33 17.37 -0.97 -17.81
N SER A 34 16.23 -1.40 -17.26
CA SER A 34 15.30 -0.53 -16.51
C SER A 34 15.99 0.13 -15.32
N ALA A 35 16.73 -0.64 -14.51
CA ALA A 35 17.46 -0.14 -13.34
C ALA A 35 18.63 0.79 -13.71
N GLU A 36 19.47 0.40 -14.69
CA GLU A 36 20.63 1.18 -15.13
C GLU A 36 20.23 2.54 -15.71
N LYS A 37 19.15 2.57 -16.50
CA LYS A 37 18.68 3.80 -17.18
C LYS A 37 17.57 4.52 -16.43
N LYS A 38 17.18 4.01 -15.26
CA LYS A 38 16.07 4.50 -14.43
C LYS A 38 14.76 4.67 -15.22
N LYS A 39 14.44 3.74 -16.13
CA LYS A 39 13.22 3.77 -16.96
C LYS A 39 12.23 2.67 -16.64
N SER A 40 10.99 2.82 -17.10
CA SER A 40 9.97 1.77 -17.02
C SER A 40 10.47 0.48 -17.66
N GLN A 41 10.01 -0.67 -17.18
CA GLN A 41 10.37 -1.94 -17.79
C GLN A 41 9.82 -2.03 -19.23
N ILE A 42 8.72 -1.35 -19.52
CA ILE A 42 8.15 -1.24 -20.87
C ILE A 42 9.04 -0.39 -21.79
N ASP A 43 9.57 0.73 -21.32
CA ASP A 43 10.59 1.49 -22.06
C ASP A 43 11.82 0.61 -22.35
N ALA A 44 12.25 -0.21 -21.39
CA ALA A 44 13.36 -1.15 -21.57
C ALA A 44 13.04 -2.25 -22.58
N VAL A 45 11.82 -2.78 -22.60
CA VAL A 45 11.33 -3.75 -23.58
C VAL A 45 11.38 -3.17 -25.01
N PHE A 46 10.96 -1.92 -25.19
CA PHE A 46 11.04 -1.23 -26.48
C PHE A 46 12.48 -0.93 -26.89
N GLU A 47 13.32 -0.51 -25.94
CA GLU A 47 14.72 -0.19 -26.20
C GLU A 47 15.53 -1.45 -26.57
N LEU A 48 15.22 -2.59 -25.96
CA LEU A 48 15.76 -3.91 -26.30
C LEU A 48 15.16 -4.49 -27.59
N LYS A 49 14.21 -3.80 -28.23
CA LYS A 49 13.51 -4.20 -29.45
C LYS A 49 12.83 -5.58 -29.35
N LEU A 50 12.39 -5.95 -28.15
CA LEU A 50 11.70 -7.22 -27.91
C LEU A 50 10.26 -7.17 -28.44
N THR A 51 9.59 -6.03 -28.27
CA THR A 51 8.28 -5.75 -28.88
C THR A 51 8.11 -4.25 -29.15
N ASP A 52 6.95 -3.87 -29.66
CA ASP A 52 6.54 -2.49 -29.89
C ASP A 52 5.10 -2.26 -29.41
N GLU A 53 4.69 -0.99 -29.30
CA GLU A 53 3.36 -0.62 -28.80
C GLU A 53 2.22 -1.10 -29.70
N ASN A 54 2.44 -1.29 -31.00
CA ASN A 54 1.39 -1.78 -31.89
C ASN A 54 1.12 -3.26 -31.63
N LYS A 55 2.15 -4.06 -31.39
CA LYS A 55 1.98 -5.47 -31.00
C LYS A 55 1.24 -5.62 -29.68
N ILE A 56 1.55 -4.78 -28.69
CA ILE A 56 0.83 -4.78 -27.40
C ILE A 56 -0.66 -4.48 -27.63
N LEU A 57 -0.96 -3.46 -28.44
CA LEU A 57 -2.32 -3.09 -28.80
C LEU A 57 -3.05 -4.21 -29.57
N ASP A 58 -2.38 -4.82 -30.54
CA ASP A 58 -2.93 -5.92 -31.35
C ASP A 58 -3.31 -7.13 -30.49
N VAL A 59 -2.49 -7.44 -29.48
CA VAL A 59 -2.79 -8.51 -28.50
C VAL A 59 -4.07 -8.19 -27.75
N LEU A 60 -4.16 -6.99 -27.16
CA LEU A 60 -5.33 -6.58 -26.38
C LEU A 60 -6.61 -6.62 -27.22
N VAL A 61 -6.56 -6.14 -28.46
CA VAL A 61 -7.70 -6.14 -29.38
C VAL A 61 -8.10 -7.57 -29.76
N LYS A 62 -7.14 -8.46 -30.03
CA LYS A 62 -7.43 -9.86 -30.36
C LYS A 62 -8.03 -10.63 -29.19
N GLU A 63 -7.56 -10.40 -27.98
CA GLU A 63 -8.06 -11.08 -26.80
C GLU A 63 -9.47 -10.62 -26.42
N GLN A 64 -9.70 -9.31 -26.44
CA GLN A 64 -10.85 -8.70 -25.76
C GLN A 64 -11.88 -8.06 -26.70
N ASN A 65 -11.61 -8.06 -28.01
CA ASN A 65 -12.47 -7.49 -29.05
C ASN A 65 -12.90 -6.03 -28.74
N LEU A 66 -11.96 -5.23 -28.26
CA LEU A 66 -12.17 -3.83 -27.90
C LEU A 66 -11.99 -2.91 -29.12
N GLU A 67 -12.76 -1.84 -29.17
CA GLU A 67 -12.55 -0.77 -30.15
C GLU A 67 -11.23 -0.03 -29.85
N VAL A 68 -10.49 0.29 -30.91
CA VAL A 68 -9.21 1.02 -30.79
C VAL A 68 -9.47 2.52 -30.84
N ILE A 69 -8.92 3.25 -29.87
CA ILE A 69 -8.99 4.70 -29.79
C ILE A 69 -7.60 5.35 -29.86
N ASP A 70 -7.53 6.47 -30.58
CA ASP A 70 -6.34 7.31 -30.68
C ASP A 70 -6.50 8.55 -29.78
N LEU A 71 -5.96 8.48 -28.56
CA LEU A 71 -6.10 9.55 -27.56
C LEU A 71 -5.41 10.86 -27.97
N SER A 72 -4.46 10.82 -28.92
CA SER A 72 -3.76 12.01 -29.40
C SER A 72 -4.69 13.02 -30.09
N LYS A 73 -5.84 12.54 -30.58
CA LYS A 73 -6.86 13.35 -31.28
C LYS A 73 -7.99 13.82 -30.37
N ILE A 74 -8.01 13.39 -29.12
CA ILE A 74 -9.11 13.67 -28.18
C ILE A 74 -8.77 14.91 -27.35
N GLN A 75 -9.74 15.82 -27.25
CA GLN A 75 -9.66 16.96 -26.34
C GLN A 75 -10.29 16.62 -25.00
N ILE A 76 -9.66 17.07 -23.92
CA ILE A 76 -10.15 16.85 -22.56
C ILE A 76 -11.25 17.86 -22.27
N THR A 77 -12.42 17.36 -21.89
CA THR A 77 -13.56 18.18 -21.48
C THR A 77 -13.65 18.26 -19.96
N ASP A 78 -14.29 19.30 -19.41
CA ASP A 78 -14.30 19.56 -17.96
C ASP A 78 -15.04 18.48 -17.15
N ASP A 79 -16.00 17.80 -17.76
CA ASP A 79 -16.69 16.64 -17.18
C ASP A 79 -15.79 15.41 -17.06
N ILE A 80 -14.76 15.28 -17.89
CA ILE A 80 -13.76 14.22 -17.80
C ILE A 80 -12.74 14.52 -16.71
N LYS A 81 -12.37 15.79 -16.49
CA LYS A 81 -11.46 16.21 -15.40
C LYS A 81 -11.97 15.83 -14.01
N THR A 82 -13.28 15.77 -13.84
CA THR A 82 -13.93 15.53 -12.53
C THR A 82 -14.53 14.13 -12.38
N VAL A 83 -14.49 13.29 -13.42
CA VAL A 83 -15.21 12.01 -13.42
C VAL A 83 -14.56 10.97 -12.51
N LEU A 84 -13.24 10.98 -12.39
CA LEU A 84 -12.47 10.02 -11.61
C LEU A 84 -11.38 10.75 -10.82
N PRO A 85 -11.09 10.31 -9.58
CA PRO A 85 -9.97 10.84 -8.83
C PRO A 85 -8.64 10.60 -9.55
N SER A 86 -7.78 11.62 -9.59
CA SER A 86 -6.44 11.61 -10.19
C SER A 86 -5.57 10.43 -9.73
N ASN A 87 -5.62 10.10 -8.44
CA ASN A 87 -4.92 8.94 -7.89
C ASN A 87 -5.42 7.62 -8.49
N TYR A 88 -6.74 7.48 -8.67
CA TYR A 88 -7.32 6.28 -9.27
C TYR A 88 -6.89 6.09 -10.73
N ILE A 89 -6.83 7.18 -11.49
CA ILE A 89 -6.35 7.23 -12.88
C ILE A 89 -4.88 6.79 -12.96
N ASN A 90 -4.01 7.36 -12.13
CA ASN A 90 -2.58 7.05 -12.10
C ASN A 90 -2.30 5.61 -11.65
N MET A 91 -2.87 5.19 -10.52
CA MET A 91 -2.62 3.88 -9.93
C MET A 91 -3.04 2.75 -10.88
N ASN A 92 -4.23 2.88 -11.46
CA ASN A 92 -4.77 1.85 -12.35
C ASN A 92 -4.33 2.02 -13.81
N PHE A 93 -3.68 3.13 -14.17
CA PHE A 93 -3.30 3.47 -15.55
C PHE A 93 -4.47 3.37 -16.54
N VAL A 94 -5.55 4.09 -16.24
CA VAL A 94 -6.79 4.11 -17.04
C VAL A 94 -7.15 5.53 -17.45
N ALA A 95 -7.42 5.76 -18.75
CA ALA A 95 -7.66 7.11 -19.27
C ALA A 95 -9.14 7.35 -19.62
N PRO A 96 -9.94 8.01 -18.77
CA PRO A 96 -11.28 8.43 -19.16
C PRO A 96 -11.19 9.50 -20.25
N PHE A 97 -11.87 9.30 -21.37
CA PHE A 97 -11.71 10.20 -22.52
C PHE A 97 -13.01 10.72 -23.12
N LYS A 98 -14.16 10.11 -22.80
CA LYS A 98 -15.46 10.53 -23.32
C LYS A 98 -16.59 10.18 -22.37
N LEU A 99 -17.54 11.09 -22.23
CA LEU A 99 -18.78 10.87 -21.51
C LEU A 99 -19.96 11.04 -22.48
N GLU A 100 -20.67 9.96 -22.75
CA GLU A 100 -21.89 9.98 -23.56
C GLU A 100 -23.11 9.64 -22.70
N GLY A 101 -23.84 10.68 -22.27
CA GLY A 101 -24.99 10.52 -21.40
C GLY A 101 -24.63 9.88 -20.06
N LYS A 102 -24.93 8.58 -19.90
CA LYS A 102 -24.59 7.79 -18.69
C LYS A 102 -23.44 6.81 -18.91
N THR A 103 -22.80 6.81 -20.09
CA THR A 103 -21.70 5.90 -20.42
C THR A 103 -20.37 6.66 -20.41
N LEU A 104 -19.42 6.18 -19.63
CA LEU A 104 -18.06 6.67 -19.53
C LEU A 104 -17.15 5.74 -20.33
N HIS A 105 -16.51 6.29 -21.35
CA HIS A 105 -15.53 5.57 -22.17
C HIS A 105 -14.13 5.77 -21.58
N ILE A 106 -13.42 4.65 -21.40
CA ILE A 106 -12.11 4.60 -20.76
C ILE A 106 -11.16 3.82 -21.65
N ALA A 107 -9.99 4.39 -21.91
CA ALA A 107 -8.92 3.73 -22.64
C ALA A 107 -8.00 2.95 -21.69
N ILE A 108 -7.61 1.73 -22.10
CA ILE A 108 -6.77 0.81 -21.35
C ILE A 108 -5.65 0.25 -22.23
N SER A 109 -4.53 -0.12 -21.60
CA SER A 109 -3.34 -0.70 -22.26
C SER A 109 -3.28 -2.23 -22.20
N ASP A 110 -4.05 -2.86 -21.31
CA ASP A 110 -3.97 -4.28 -21.03
C ASP A 110 -5.30 -4.85 -20.49
N SER A 111 -5.46 -6.17 -20.59
CA SER A 111 -6.67 -6.89 -20.22
C SER A 111 -6.89 -7.00 -18.70
N SER A 112 -5.88 -6.72 -17.87
CA SER A 112 -6.04 -6.74 -16.41
C SER A 112 -7.05 -5.68 -15.93
N LYS A 113 -7.22 -4.59 -16.71
CA LYS A 113 -8.13 -3.48 -16.40
C LYS A 113 -9.61 -3.82 -16.54
N LEU A 114 -9.96 -4.94 -17.19
CA LEU A 114 -11.34 -5.41 -17.29
C LEU A 114 -11.97 -5.65 -15.91
N GLY A 115 -11.17 -6.11 -14.94
CA GLY A 115 -11.62 -6.32 -13.56
C GLY A 115 -12.08 -5.05 -12.86
N LEU A 116 -11.61 -3.88 -13.32
CA LEU A 116 -11.92 -2.58 -12.73
C LEU A 116 -13.30 -2.05 -13.12
N MET A 117 -13.97 -2.62 -14.12
CA MET A 117 -15.26 -2.13 -14.62
C MET A 117 -16.31 -1.97 -13.50
N ARG A 118 -16.37 -2.92 -12.56
CA ARG A 118 -17.30 -2.86 -11.43
C ARG A 118 -16.97 -1.70 -10.49
N ASN A 119 -15.70 -1.49 -10.19
CA ASN A 119 -15.23 -0.42 -9.31
C ASN A 119 -15.41 0.95 -9.97
N LEU A 120 -15.03 1.07 -11.24
CA LEU A 120 -15.24 2.27 -12.07
C LEU A 120 -16.72 2.63 -12.14
N LYS A 121 -17.62 1.65 -12.35
CA LYS A 121 -19.07 1.87 -12.31
C LYS A 121 -19.56 2.32 -10.94
N ALA A 122 -19.05 1.74 -9.86
CA ALA A 122 -19.44 2.10 -8.49
C ALA A 122 -19.00 3.53 -8.12
N ILE A 123 -17.76 3.90 -8.47
CA ILE A 123 -17.18 5.22 -8.19
C ILE A 123 -17.91 6.31 -8.99
N THR A 124 -18.03 6.09 -10.30
CA THR A 124 -18.55 7.11 -11.23
C THR A 124 -20.06 7.15 -11.31
N LYS A 125 -20.75 6.07 -10.87
CA LYS A 125 -22.18 5.83 -11.07
C LYS A 125 -22.61 5.84 -12.55
N LYS A 126 -21.67 5.57 -13.46
CA LYS A 126 -21.85 5.54 -14.93
C LYS A 126 -21.65 4.13 -15.45
N ASN A 127 -22.26 3.81 -16.60
CA ASN A 127 -21.88 2.61 -17.35
C ASN A 127 -20.48 2.79 -17.90
N ILE A 128 -19.69 1.71 -17.95
CA ILE A 128 -18.29 1.76 -18.36
C ILE A 128 -18.15 1.04 -19.68
N GLU A 129 -17.49 1.69 -20.63
CA GLU A 129 -17.12 1.10 -21.91
C GLU A 129 -15.60 1.23 -22.08
N LEU A 130 -14.94 0.12 -22.38
CA LEU A 130 -13.48 0.04 -22.45
C LEU A 130 -13.03 0.06 -23.90
N HIS A 131 -11.96 0.81 -24.15
CA HIS A 131 -11.36 1.01 -25.47
C HIS A 131 -9.87 0.69 -25.37
N ALA A 132 -9.28 0.10 -26.40
CA ALA A 132 -7.86 -0.20 -26.44
C ALA A 132 -7.08 0.99 -26.97
N ALA A 133 -5.98 1.37 -26.31
CA ALA A 133 -5.09 2.44 -26.78
C ALA A 133 -3.62 2.10 -26.52
N LYS A 134 -2.72 2.80 -27.22
CA LYS A 134 -1.28 2.62 -27.02
C LYS A 134 -0.84 3.11 -25.64
N VAL A 135 0.17 2.46 -25.08
CA VAL A 135 0.73 2.79 -23.76
C VAL A 135 1.21 4.24 -23.69
N SER A 136 1.96 4.70 -24.70
CA SER A 136 2.38 6.11 -24.86
C SER A 136 1.20 7.07 -24.84
N GLN A 137 0.16 6.77 -25.62
CA GLN A 137 -1.02 7.63 -25.74
C GLN A 137 -1.78 7.76 -24.41
N ILE A 138 -1.92 6.65 -23.66
CA ILE A 138 -2.53 6.68 -22.33
C ILE A 138 -1.66 7.50 -21.37
N SER A 139 -0.34 7.28 -21.36
CA SER A 139 0.59 8.02 -20.52
C SER A 139 0.53 9.52 -20.77
N GLU A 140 0.62 9.95 -22.03
CA GLU A 140 0.57 11.37 -22.42
C GLU A 140 -0.80 12.00 -22.11
N TYR A 141 -1.88 11.26 -22.36
CA TYR A 141 -3.23 11.74 -22.09
C TYR A 141 -3.48 11.92 -20.59
N ILE A 142 -3.04 10.99 -19.74
CA ILE A 142 -3.14 11.11 -18.28
C ILE A 142 -2.35 12.33 -17.79
N GLU A 143 -1.12 12.52 -18.26
CA GLU A 143 -0.33 13.71 -17.90
C GLU A 143 -1.06 15.02 -18.24
N LYS A 144 -1.64 15.08 -19.46
CA LYS A 144 -2.39 16.25 -19.91
C LYS A 144 -3.64 16.46 -19.05
N LEU A 145 -4.41 15.41 -18.81
CA LEU A 145 -5.62 15.42 -17.96
C LEU A 145 -5.34 15.98 -16.57
N LEU A 146 -4.26 15.52 -15.93
CA LEU A 146 -3.86 15.98 -14.61
C LEU A 146 -3.43 17.45 -14.64
N SER A 147 -2.67 17.86 -15.66
CA SER A 147 -2.21 19.23 -15.81
C SER A 147 -3.34 20.26 -15.99
N GLU A 148 -4.42 19.86 -16.66
CA GLU A 148 -5.57 20.72 -16.92
C GLU A 148 -6.62 20.68 -15.81
N SER A 149 -6.60 19.64 -14.95
CA SER A 149 -7.53 19.47 -13.82
C SER A 149 -7.15 20.31 -12.60
N GLY A 150 -6.03 21.04 -12.65
CA GLY A 150 -5.55 21.86 -11.55
C GLY A 150 -4.92 21.06 -10.40
N ASP A 151 -4.88 19.73 -10.51
CA ASP A 151 -4.08 18.89 -9.64
C ASP A 151 -2.60 19.07 -10.00
N VAL A 152 -1.82 19.34 -8.96
CA VAL A 152 -0.44 19.80 -9.04
C VAL A 152 0.39 18.83 -9.88
N THR A 153 0.88 19.28 -11.04
CA THR A 153 1.69 18.42 -11.91
C THR A 153 3.02 18.07 -11.25
N THR A 154 3.35 16.78 -11.26
CA THR A 154 4.66 16.19 -10.93
C THR A 154 5.87 16.92 -11.57
N ALA A 155 5.66 17.65 -12.67
CA ALA A 155 6.70 18.42 -13.35
C ALA A 155 7.02 19.76 -12.66
N LYS A 156 6.01 20.49 -12.14
CA LYS A 156 6.25 21.69 -11.31
C LYS A 156 6.79 21.33 -9.93
N ILE A 157 6.40 20.17 -9.41
CA ILE A 157 6.90 19.63 -8.13
C ILE A 157 8.43 19.39 -8.19
N ARG A 158 8.99 18.92 -9.32
CA ARG A 158 10.45 18.67 -9.40
C ARG A 158 11.31 19.95 -9.39
N GLU A 159 10.83 21.05 -9.96
CA GLU A 159 11.58 22.32 -10.00
C GLU A 159 11.28 23.23 -8.79
N GLU A 160 10.06 23.17 -8.23
CA GLU A 160 9.69 24.00 -7.06
C GLU A 160 10.08 23.37 -5.71
N ASN A 161 10.37 22.07 -5.63
CA ASN A 161 10.83 21.39 -4.40
C ASN A 161 12.18 21.88 -3.86
N VAL A 162 12.94 22.67 -4.62
CA VAL A 162 14.19 23.26 -4.14
C VAL A 162 13.94 24.57 -3.36
N SER A 163 12.79 25.23 -3.50
CA SER A 163 12.74 26.65 -3.12
C SER A 163 11.55 27.19 -2.32
N LYS A 164 10.38 26.57 -2.16
CA LYS A 164 9.33 27.17 -1.29
C LYS A 164 8.50 26.18 -0.46
N GLU A 165 8.25 26.59 0.77
CA GLU A 165 7.90 25.81 1.96
C GLU A 165 6.48 25.23 2.06
N LYS A 166 6.41 24.07 2.72
CA LYS A 166 5.44 23.60 3.72
C LYS A 166 3.95 23.64 3.37
N THR A 167 3.40 22.46 3.11
CA THR A 167 2.08 22.10 3.64
C THR A 167 2.06 20.65 4.12
N LYS A 168 2.19 20.50 5.45
CA LYS A 168 1.97 19.32 6.31
C LYS A 168 2.92 18.13 6.18
N THR A 169 4.17 18.35 6.60
CA THR A 169 5.07 17.27 7.02
C THR A 169 4.54 16.58 8.28
N PHE A 170 4.47 15.25 8.29
CA PHE A 170 4.36 14.49 9.54
C PHE A 170 5.69 14.60 10.30
N ASP A 171 5.76 15.57 11.20
CA ASP A 171 6.95 15.88 11.99
C ASP A 171 6.86 15.15 13.33
N SER A 172 7.59 14.04 13.44
CA SER A 172 7.74 13.30 14.70
C SER A 172 9.17 12.85 14.84
N ASP A 173 9.81 13.19 15.96
CA ASP A 173 11.17 12.77 16.29
C ASP A 173 11.31 11.23 16.34
N LEU A 174 10.20 10.52 16.62
CA LEU A 174 10.15 9.06 16.67
C LEU A 174 10.12 8.39 15.30
N GLY A 175 9.86 9.13 14.21
CA GLY A 175 9.80 8.58 12.86
C GLY A 175 11.13 8.03 12.34
N GLU A 176 12.24 8.44 12.96
CA GLU A 176 13.60 7.98 12.65
C GLU A 176 14.18 7.07 13.75
N ALA A 177 13.43 6.82 14.84
CA ALA A 177 13.94 6.13 16.03
C ALA A 177 13.89 4.59 15.95
N GLY A 178 13.25 4.02 14.92
CA GLY A 178 13.05 2.58 14.79
C GLY A 178 13.19 2.07 13.36
N GLU A 179 13.65 0.83 13.23
CA GLU A 179 13.81 0.15 11.94
C GLU A 179 13.22 -1.26 12.00
N VAL A 180 12.72 -1.73 10.85
CA VAL A 180 12.29 -3.13 10.70
C VAL A 180 13.53 -3.96 10.36
N LEU A 181 13.77 -5.03 11.11
CA LEU A 181 15.01 -5.83 11.01
C LEU A 181 15.17 -6.54 9.67
N GLU A 182 14.07 -7.10 9.18
CA GLU A 182 14.00 -7.65 7.84
C GLU A 182 13.46 -6.55 6.96
N LYS A 183 14.36 -5.77 6.34
CA LYS A 183 13.94 -4.87 5.27
C LYS A 183 13.31 -5.74 4.17
N PRO A 184 12.00 -5.67 3.91
CA PRO A 184 11.49 -6.17 2.65
C PRO A 184 12.20 -5.40 1.53
N PRO A 185 12.28 -5.94 0.30
CA PRO A 185 12.80 -5.19 -0.82
C PRO A 185 12.17 -3.79 -0.81
N GLU A 186 13.00 -2.72 -0.80
CA GLU A 186 12.53 -1.32 -0.85
C GLU A 186 11.78 -1.02 -2.17
N GLU A 187 11.54 -2.05 -2.99
CA GLU A 187 10.86 -2.05 -4.27
C GLU A 187 9.33 -2.26 -4.19
N ASP A 188 8.77 -2.71 -3.06
CA ASP A 188 7.34 -3.07 -2.96
C ASP A 188 6.42 -1.95 -2.46
N ILE A 189 6.95 -0.73 -2.30
CA ILE A 189 6.15 0.43 -1.95
C ILE A 189 5.76 1.12 -3.26
N GLU A 190 4.47 1.05 -3.61
CA GLU A 190 3.88 1.89 -4.64
C GLU A 190 4.28 3.35 -4.39
N ALA A 191 4.48 4.13 -5.45
CA ALA A 191 4.77 5.56 -5.36
C ALA A 191 3.61 6.30 -4.67
N LEU A 192 3.60 6.24 -3.34
CA LEU A 192 2.68 6.94 -2.47
C LEU A 192 3.11 8.41 -2.47
N GLU A 193 2.18 9.31 -2.80
CA GLU A 193 2.30 10.68 -2.32
C GLU A 193 2.48 10.58 -0.79
N ASN A 194 3.62 11.05 -0.29
CA ASN A 194 4.05 10.95 1.11
C ASN A 194 4.60 9.59 1.57
N GLU A 195 5.16 8.74 0.69
CA GLU A 195 5.81 7.46 1.06
C GLU A 195 6.72 7.58 2.29
N SER A 196 7.64 8.55 2.27
CA SER A 196 8.55 8.83 3.39
C SER A 196 7.80 9.14 4.68
N GLU A 197 6.69 9.88 4.60
CA GLU A 197 5.91 10.27 5.78
C GLU A 197 5.04 9.12 6.30
N VAL A 198 4.52 8.25 5.43
CA VAL A 198 3.79 7.04 5.82
C VAL A 198 4.72 6.05 6.51
N ILE A 199 5.97 5.94 6.04
CA ILE A 199 7.02 5.18 6.72
C ILE A 199 7.29 5.79 8.09
N LYS A 200 7.55 7.11 8.17
CA LYS A 200 7.78 7.83 9.44
C LYS A 200 6.61 7.68 10.41
N PHE A 201 5.38 7.82 9.93
CA PHE A 201 4.16 7.62 10.70
C PHE A 201 4.07 6.21 11.26
N SER A 202 4.25 5.19 10.42
CA SER A 202 4.13 3.79 10.83
C SER A 202 5.22 3.44 11.85
N THR A 203 6.45 3.92 11.62
CA THR A 203 7.56 3.82 12.58
C THR A 203 7.24 4.53 13.88
N ALA A 204 6.73 5.75 13.84
CA ALA A 204 6.40 6.54 15.03
C ALA A 204 5.31 5.88 15.88
N VAL A 205 4.23 5.39 15.26
CA VAL A 205 3.15 4.67 15.95
C VAL A 205 3.70 3.46 16.71
N VAL A 206 4.52 2.65 16.06
CA VAL A 206 5.11 1.44 16.68
C VAL A 206 6.15 1.81 17.75
N ALA A 207 7.00 2.79 17.48
CA ALA A 207 8.02 3.26 18.40
C ALA A 207 7.42 3.85 19.67
N GLU A 208 6.40 4.70 19.55
CA GLU A 208 5.68 5.28 20.68
C GLU A 208 5.00 4.20 21.51
N ALA A 209 4.32 3.26 20.86
CA ALA A 209 3.69 2.12 21.52
C ALA A 209 4.70 1.31 22.36
N ILE A 210 5.86 0.99 21.80
CA ILE A 210 6.92 0.25 22.51
C ILE A 210 7.47 1.09 23.67
N LYS A 211 7.73 2.38 23.46
CA LYS A 211 8.26 3.28 24.49
C LYS A 211 7.29 3.45 25.67
N LEU A 212 6.00 3.45 25.40
CA LEU A 212 4.95 3.52 26.41
C LEU A 212 4.66 2.16 27.08
N GLY A 213 5.22 1.05 26.58
CA GLY A 213 5.00 -0.29 27.14
C GLY A 213 3.59 -0.83 26.91
N VAL A 214 2.95 -0.48 25.78
CA VAL A 214 1.57 -0.89 25.49
C VAL A 214 1.51 -2.36 25.06
N SER A 215 0.38 -3.02 25.34
CA SER A 215 0.18 -4.45 25.03
C SER A 215 -0.39 -4.68 23.62
N ASP A 216 -1.33 -3.84 23.20
CA ASP A 216 -1.94 -3.92 21.87
C ASP A 216 -2.01 -2.52 21.23
N ILE A 217 -1.83 -2.46 19.92
CA ILE A 217 -2.03 -1.29 19.05
C ILE A 217 -3.24 -1.58 18.16
N HIS A 218 -4.18 -0.65 18.11
CA HIS A 218 -5.37 -0.74 17.26
C HIS A 218 -5.37 0.43 16.27
N ILE A 219 -5.47 0.13 14.98
CA ILE A 219 -5.61 1.12 13.91
C ILE A 219 -6.94 0.84 13.20
N GLU A 220 -7.84 1.82 13.25
CA GLU A 220 -9.25 1.64 12.89
C GLU A 220 -9.70 2.72 11.92
N SER A 221 -10.42 2.32 10.86
CA SER A 221 -11.12 3.24 9.97
C SER A 221 -12.61 3.20 10.19
N PHE A 222 -13.22 4.38 10.16
CA PHE A 222 -14.65 4.62 10.13
C PHE A 222 -15.00 5.44 8.89
N ARG A 223 -16.30 5.63 8.66
CA ARG A 223 -16.81 6.30 7.46
C ARG A 223 -16.28 7.72 7.27
N PHE A 224 -16.03 8.44 8.36
CA PHE A 224 -15.65 9.86 8.35
C PHE A 224 -14.45 10.18 9.26
N SER A 225 -13.79 9.15 9.78
CA SER A 225 -12.65 9.33 10.68
C SER A 225 -11.81 8.06 10.74
N SER A 226 -10.56 8.18 11.14
CA SER A 226 -9.69 7.06 11.46
C SER A 226 -8.96 7.36 12.76
N ARG A 227 -8.59 6.34 13.53
CA ARG A 227 -7.89 6.54 14.82
C ARG A 227 -6.90 5.43 15.12
N VAL A 228 -5.89 5.79 15.91
CA VAL A 228 -4.98 4.86 16.58
C VAL A 228 -5.38 4.80 18.05
N ARG A 229 -5.44 3.59 18.62
CA ARG A 229 -5.64 3.37 20.05
C ARG A 229 -4.58 2.44 20.60
N PHE A 230 -4.04 2.75 21.76
CA PHE A 230 -3.13 1.89 22.49
C PHE A 230 -3.83 1.24 23.67
N ARG A 231 -3.54 -0.03 23.94
CA ARG A 231 -3.94 -0.70 25.18
C ARG A 231 -2.80 -0.58 26.20
N LEU A 232 -2.90 0.42 27.05
CA LEU A 232 -1.99 0.64 28.18
C LEU A 232 -2.68 0.16 29.45
N ASP A 233 -2.03 -0.76 30.19
CA ASP A 233 -2.56 -1.34 31.44
C ASP A 233 -4.01 -1.87 31.31
N GLY A 234 -4.29 -2.54 30.19
CA GLY A 234 -5.62 -3.11 29.89
C GLY A 234 -6.63 -2.12 29.32
N MET A 235 -6.40 -0.81 29.44
CA MET A 235 -7.30 0.27 29.02
C MET A 235 -6.95 0.81 27.63
N LEU A 236 -7.97 1.05 26.79
CA LEU A 236 -7.79 1.62 25.46
C LEU A 236 -7.75 3.15 25.51
N GLN A 237 -6.67 3.75 25.00
CA GLN A 237 -6.47 5.19 24.91
C GLN A 237 -6.28 5.64 23.46
N GLU A 238 -7.09 6.61 23.00
CA GLU A 238 -7.00 7.18 21.65
C GLU A 238 -5.84 8.17 21.54
N GLN A 239 -5.12 8.08 20.42
CA GLN A 239 -3.94 8.89 20.13
C GLN A 239 -4.32 9.96 19.08
N GLU A 240 -4.73 11.14 19.57
CA GLU A 240 -5.30 12.21 18.73
C GLU A 240 -4.30 12.79 17.73
N ASN A 241 -3.00 12.78 18.05
CA ASN A 241 -1.92 13.23 17.17
C ASN A 241 -1.88 12.48 15.82
N TYR A 242 -2.28 11.22 15.78
CA TYR A 242 -2.26 10.41 14.55
C TYR A 242 -3.51 10.55 13.68
N LYS A 243 -4.61 11.04 14.24
CA LYS A 243 -5.96 10.98 13.66
C LYS A 243 -6.06 11.56 12.25
N LYS A 244 -5.55 12.79 12.07
CA LYS A 244 -5.65 13.52 10.80
C LYS A 244 -4.83 12.86 9.70
N PHE A 245 -3.55 12.61 9.98
CA PHE A 245 -2.66 11.98 9.02
C PHE A 245 -3.14 10.57 8.65
N LEU A 246 -3.57 9.79 9.63
CA LEU A 246 -4.10 8.45 9.42
C LEU A 246 -5.37 8.47 8.56
N HIS A 247 -6.26 9.44 8.75
CA HIS A 247 -7.48 9.53 7.96
C HIS A 247 -7.18 9.82 6.50
N ASP A 248 -6.31 10.81 6.24
CA ASP A 248 -5.94 11.24 4.90
C ASP A 248 -5.15 10.15 4.15
N ASN A 249 -4.40 9.29 4.86
CA ASN A 249 -3.47 8.32 4.29
C ASN A 249 -3.80 6.85 4.66
N TYR A 250 -5.04 6.53 5.05
CA TYR A 250 -5.36 5.22 5.65
C TYR A 250 -4.97 4.02 4.78
N GLY A 251 -5.29 4.08 3.48
CA GLY A 251 -4.97 3.01 2.54
C GLY A 251 -3.45 2.76 2.42
N ALA A 252 -2.67 3.84 2.44
CA ALA A 252 -1.21 3.79 2.40
C ALA A 252 -0.63 3.15 3.68
N VAL A 253 -1.17 3.51 4.84
CA VAL A 253 -0.80 2.93 6.14
C VAL A 253 -1.08 1.43 6.18
N VAL A 254 -2.26 1.00 5.69
CA VAL A 254 -2.61 -0.42 5.56
C VAL A 254 -1.60 -1.17 4.71
N THR A 255 -1.30 -0.67 3.51
CA THR A 255 -0.29 -1.27 2.62
C THR A 255 1.08 -1.33 3.29
N ARG A 256 1.50 -0.28 3.99
CA ARG A 256 2.78 -0.25 4.71
C ARG A 256 2.87 -1.35 5.78
N PHE A 257 1.82 -1.53 6.58
CA PHE A 257 1.79 -2.60 7.58
C PHE A 257 1.74 -4.01 6.96
N LYS A 258 1.06 -4.19 5.82
CA LYS A 258 1.10 -5.45 5.07
C LYS A 258 2.51 -5.80 4.60
N ILE A 259 3.22 -4.82 4.05
CA ILE A 259 4.62 -4.98 3.62
C ILE A 259 5.51 -5.35 4.81
N MET A 260 5.40 -4.61 5.93
CA MET A 260 6.18 -4.88 7.13
C MET A 260 5.93 -6.30 7.69
N ALA A 261 4.70 -6.80 7.57
CA ALA A 261 4.28 -8.11 8.07
C ALA A 261 4.37 -9.23 7.02
N LYS A 262 4.86 -8.95 5.80
CA LYS A 262 4.92 -9.87 4.64
C LYS A 262 3.57 -10.48 4.26
N LEU A 263 2.52 -9.68 4.30
CA LEU A 263 1.16 -10.04 3.93
C LEU A 263 0.85 -9.72 2.47
N ASP A 264 -0.18 -10.36 1.91
CA ASP A 264 -0.63 -10.09 0.55
C ASP A 264 -1.33 -8.72 0.47
N ILE A 265 -0.72 -7.80 -0.26
CA ILE A 265 -1.20 -6.43 -0.46
C ILE A 265 -2.50 -6.41 -1.29
N ALA A 266 -2.62 -7.30 -2.26
CA ALA A 266 -3.75 -7.37 -3.19
C ALA A 266 -5.00 -7.95 -2.51
N GLU A 267 -4.83 -8.89 -1.58
CA GLU A 267 -5.97 -9.48 -0.86
C GLU A 267 -6.45 -8.57 0.26
N ARG A 268 -7.68 -8.06 0.15
CA ARG A 268 -8.31 -7.16 1.15
C ARG A 268 -9.64 -7.69 1.68
N ARG A 269 -10.05 -8.90 1.27
CA ARG A 269 -11.38 -9.49 1.55
C ARG A 269 -11.32 -10.58 2.60
N LEU A 270 -10.14 -11.13 2.86
CA LEU A 270 -9.91 -12.17 3.86
C LEU A 270 -9.07 -11.62 5.01
N PRO A 271 -9.30 -12.08 6.26
CA PRO A 271 -8.39 -11.80 7.36
C PRO A 271 -6.98 -12.30 7.04
N GLN A 272 -5.96 -11.56 7.47
CA GLN A 272 -4.55 -11.91 7.30
C GLN A 272 -3.79 -11.72 8.61
N ASP A 273 -2.92 -12.68 8.92
CA ASP A 273 -2.10 -12.68 10.12
C ASP A 273 -0.61 -12.76 9.76
N GLY A 274 0.21 -11.97 10.45
CA GLY A 274 1.64 -11.88 10.19
C GLY A 274 2.44 -11.50 11.43
N ALA A 275 3.73 -11.27 11.23
CA ALA A 275 4.63 -10.83 12.29
C ALA A 275 5.59 -9.75 11.77
N ILE A 276 5.92 -8.79 12.63
CA ILE A 276 6.90 -7.74 12.34
C ILE A 276 7.99 -7.79 13.41
N ASN A 277 9.22 -8.03 12.98
CA ASN A 277 10.41 -7.89 13.82
C ASN A 277 10.87 -6.44 13.80
N PHE A 278 10.51 -5.69 14.84
CA PHE A 278 10.82 -4.26 14.96
C PHE A 278 12.00 -4.04 15.91
N LYS A 279 12.94 -3.17 15.54
CA LYS A 279 14.09 -2.81 16.37
C LYS A 279 14.06 -1.33 16.72
N ILE A 280 14.20 -1.05 18.01
CA ILE A 280 14.21 0.31 18.57
C ILE A 280 15.21 0.35 19.72
N GLU A 281 16.09 1.36 19.75
CA GLU A 281 17.09 1.55 20.81
C GLU A 281 17.92 0.27 21.11
N GLY A 282 18.19 -0.54 20.08
CA GLY A 282 18.94 -1.79 20.21
C GLY A 282 18.15 -2.99 20.74
N LYS A 283 16.88 -2.80 21.15
CA LYS A 283 15.96 -3.89 21.54
C LYS A 283 15.17 -4.38 20.34
N VAL A 284 14.92 -5.69 20.30
CA VAL A 284 14.12 -6.34 19.26
C VAL A 284 12.79 -6.77 19.85
N VAL A 285 11.71 -6.27 19.26
CA VAL A 285 10.32 -6.53 19.66
C VAL A 285 9.62 -7.30 18.54
N ASP A 286 8.93 -8.38 18.89
CA ASP A 286 8.08 -9.13 17.96
C ASP A 286 6.67 -8.56 18.02
N LEU A 287 6.12 -8.12 16.89
CA LEU A 287 4.75 -7.66 16.80
C LEU A 287 3.94 -8.71 16.06
N ARG A 288 2.87 -9.22 16.68
CA ARG A 288 1.91 -10.08 15.98
C ARG A 288 0.82 -9.22 15.39
N VAL A 289 0.66 -9.27 14.08
CA VAL A 289 -0.25 -8.40 13.34
C VAL A 289 -1.41 -9.22 12.81
N SER A 290 -2.63 -8.71 13.01
CA SER A 290 -3.84 -9.23 12.41
C SER A 290 -4.54 -8.10 11.66
N MET A 291 -4.90 -8.35 10.41
CA MET A 291 -5.63 -7.42 9.55
C MET A 291 -6.97 -8.03 9.20
N LEU A 292 -8.05 -7.31 9.48
CA LEU A 292 -9.42 -7.77 9.28
C LEU A 292 -10.16 -6.84 8.31
N PRO A 293 -10.85 -7.37 7.28
CA PRO A 293 -11.69 -6.58 6.41
C PRO A 293 -12.86 -5.97 7.19
N THR A 294 -13.12 -4.68 6.99
CA THR A 294 -14.29 -3.97 7.54
C THR A 294 -15.03 -3.22 6.44
N ALA A 295 -16.19 -2.63 6.78
CA ALA A 295 -16.99 -1.87 5.82
C ALA A 295 -16.27 -0.65 5.22
N ASN A 296 -15.30 -0.06 5.94
CA ASN A 296 -14.69 1.22 5.58
C ASN A 296 -13.18 1.15 5.35
N ASN A 297 -12.59 -0.06 5.22
CA ASN A 297 -11.17 -0.43 4.95
C ASN A 297 -10.79 -1.66 5.80
N GLU A 298 -9.52 -2.01 5.89
CA GLU A 298 -9.01 -3.05 6.80
C GLU A 298 -8.71 -2.46 8.18
N ARG A 299 -9.06 -3.18 9.25
CA ARG A 299 -8.67 -2.85 10.62
C ARG A 299 -7.39 -3.59 10.97
N ILE A 300 -6.43 -2.89 11.58
CA ILE A 300 -5.14 -3.45 11.98
C ILE A 300 -5.13 -3.58 13.50
N VAL A 301 -4.78 -4.76 14.00
CA VAL A 301 -4.52 -5.01 15.41
C VAL A 301 -3.13 -5.60 15.52
N MET A 302 -2.29 -5.02 16.37
CA MET A 302 -0.94 -5.52 16.62
C MET A 302 -0.78 -5.80 18.10
N ARG A 303 -0.29 -6.99 18.45
CA ARG A 303 0.13 -7.33 19.80
C ARG A 303 1.63 -7.14 19.94
N VAL A 304 2.04 -6.38 20.94
CA VAL A 304 3.45 -6.12 21.25
C VAL A 304 3.98 -7.23 22.16
N LEU A 305 4.85 -8.07 21.63
CA LEU A 305 5.54 -9.11 22.40
C LEU A 305 6.97 -8.66 22.66
N SER A 306 7.23 -8.23 23.90
CA SER A 306 8.60 -8.05 24.33
C SER A 306 9.26 -9.42 24.47
N LYS A 307 10.37 -9.65 23.77
CA LYS A 307 11.17 -10.89 23.94
C LYS A 307 11.71 -11.01 25.38
N ASP A 308 11.84 -9.89 26.09
CA ASP A 308 12.27 -9.86 27.49
C ASP A 308 11.17 -10.30 28.47
N ALA A 309 9.89 -10.31 28.05
CA ALA A 309 8.79 -10.73 28.93
C ALA A 309 8.77 -12.25 29.20
N GLY A 310 9.57 -13.03 28.45
CA GLY A 310 9.78 -14.46 28.70
C GLY A 310 10.65 -14.77 29.91
N ASP A 311 11.39 -13.78 30.44
CA ASP A 311 12.33 -13.97 31.57
C ASP A 311 11.84 -13.31 32.87
N ILE A 312 10.52 -13.12 33.03
CA ILE A 312 9.98 -12.75 34.35
C ILE A 312 10.04 -13.99 35.24
N THR A 313 11.06 -14.04 36.08
CA THR A 313 11.20 -15.02 37.15
C THR A 313 10.06 -14.86 38.16
N LEU A 314 9.62 -15.96 38.79
CA LEU A 314 8.57 -15.89 39.83
C LEU A 314 8.98 -14.94 40.97
N GLU A 315 10.27 -14.75 41.18
CA GLU A 315 10.87 -13.86 42.17
C GLU A 315 10.61 -12.37 41.87
N GLN A 316 10.43 -12.00 40.60
CA GLN A 316 10.16 -10.61 40.17
C GLN A 316 8.68 -10.22 40.28
N LEU A 317 7.80 -11.18 40.56
CA LEU A 317 6.35 -10.94 40.72
C LEU A 317 5.96 -10.45 42.13
N ASN A 318 6.95 -10.18 43.00
CA ASN A 318 6.76 -9.66 44.36
C ASN A 318 5.76 -10.47 45.20
N PHE A 319 5.76 -11.80 45.05
CA PHE A 319 5.08 -12.68 46.00
C PHE A 319 5.71 -12.56 47.38
N GLU A 320 4.92 -12.69 48.44
CA GLU A 320 5.48 -12.96 49.76
C GLU A 320 6.24 -14.31 49.75
N ASP A 321 7.32 -14.42 50.51
CA ASP A 321 8.20 -15.60 50.52
C ASP A 321 7.43 -16.92 50.76
N ALA A 322 6.38 -16.87 51.58
CA ALA A 322 5.52 -18.00 51.88
C ALA A 322 4.69 -18.45 50.66
N ASP A 323 4.13 -17.49 49.91
CA ASP A 323 3.29 -17.75 48.74
C ASP A 323 4.11 -18.26 47.56
N LEU A 324 5.28 -17.66 47.34
CA LEU A 324 6.22 -18.10 46.31
C LEU A 324 6.63 -19.56 46.53
N LYS A 325 6.91 -19.93 47.79
CA LYS A 325 7.27 -21.30 48.17
C LYS A 325 6.11 -22.28 47.95
N ASN A 326 4.88 -21.88 48.28
CA ASN A 326 3.68 -22.69 48.08
C ASN A 326 3.39 -22.90 46.58
N LEU A 327 3.53 -21.85 45.78
CA LEU A 327 3.37 -21.90 44.32
C LEU A 327 4.44 -22.80 43.69
N ARG A 328 5.73 -22.62 44.04
CA ARG A 328 6.85 -23.47 43.56
C ARG A 328 6.63 -24.94 43.90
N LYS A 329 6.16 -25.26 45.10
CA LYS A 329 5.84 -26.64 45.50
C LYS A 329 4.67 -27.21 44.68
N SER A 330 3.64 -26.41 44.43
CA SER A 330 2.45 -26.83 43.71
C SER A 330 2.75 -27.12 42.23
N ILE A 331 3.51 -26.26 41.54
CA ILE A 331 3.86 -26.46 40.12
C ILE A 331 4.78 -27.68 39.88
N HIS A 332 5.56 -28.11 40.88
CA HIS A 332 6.43 -29.29 40.80
C HIS A 332 5.75 -30.58 41.28
N SER A 333 4.46 -30.52 41.64
CA SER A 333 3.72 -31.71 42.07
C SER A 333 3.45 -32.62 40.87
N THR A 334 3.48 -33.94 41.09
CA THR A 334 3.36 -34.96 40.01
C THR A 334 1.97 -35.03 39.40
N GLN A 335 0.95 -34.50 40.08
CA GLN A 335 -0.44 -34.43 39.62
C GLN A 335 -1.20 -33.32 40.38
N GLY A 336 -2.16 -32.69 39.71
CA GLY A 336 -3.00 -31.64 40.29
C GLY A 336 -3.42 -30.59 39.25
N LEU A 337 -4.40 -29.76 39.61
CA LEU A 337 -4.86 -28.62 38.80
C LEU A 337 -4.47 -27.32 39.51
N ILE A 338 -3.80 -26.42 38.80
CA ILE A 338 -3.53 -25.05 39.25
C ILE A 338 -4.40 -24.12 38.41
N LEU A 339 -5.25 -23.36 39.07
CA LEU A 339 -6.13 -22.37 38.44
C LEU A 339 -5.60 -20.98 38.75
N VAL A 340 -5.11 -20.29 37.71
CA VAL A 340 -4.79 -18.87 37.79
C VAL A 340 -6.04 -18.13 37.37
N THR A 341 -6.66 -17.42 38.31
CA THR A 341 -7.91 -16.69 38.10
C THR A 341 -7.72 -15.23 38.49
N GLY A 342 -8.40 -14.36 37.75
CA GLY A 342 -8.50 -12.93 37.96
C GLY A 342 -9.77 -12.42 37.28
N PRO A 343 -10.25 -11.20 37.61
CA PRO A 343 -11.42 -10.61 36.98
C PRO A 343 -11.29 -10.45 35.46
#